data_AF-G7PY87-F1
#
_entry.id   AF-G7PY87-F1
#
_cell.length_a   1.000
_cell.length_b   1.000
_cell.length_c   1.000
_cell.angle_alpha   90.00
_cell.angle_beta   90.00
_cell.angle_gamma   90.00
#
_symmetry.space_group_name_H-M   'P 1'
#
loop_
_entity.id
_entity.type
_entity.pdbx_description
1 polymer ?
#
loop_
_entity_poly.entity_id
_entity_poly.type
_entity_poly.pdbx_seq_one_letter_code
_entity_poly.pdbx_strand_id
1 'polypeptide(L)'
;PNDDFCPGLTRKAMGAERAPQSQPCTLRLLVLVPILLSLAASWDWKAERSQDPFEKCMQDPDYEQLLEVVTWGLNRTLKPQRVIVVGAGVAGLVAAKMLSDAGHKVTILEADNRIGGRIFTYRDQNTGWIGELGAMRMPSSHRILHKLCQGLGLNLTKFTQYDKNTWTEVHEVKLRNYVVEKVPEKLGYALRPQEKGQSPEDIYQMALNQALKDLKALGCRKAMKKFERHTLLEYLLGEGNLSRPAVQLLGDVMSEDGFFYPLVRQLWDGTGVVKRWAEDPHSQGGFVVQPPALWQNEKDYWRVPYGRIYFAREHTAHPHGWVETAVKSALRAAIKINSRKGPASDTASPTGHASDTEGQGHVHGVAGSPSHDLAKEEGSHPAAQGQLSLQHMTHTRTLY
;
A
#
# COMPACT_ATOMS: atom_id res chain seq x y z
N PRO A 1 12.50 -45.77 26.16
CA PRO A 1 12.67 -47.03 26.92
C PRO A 1 12.00 -48.15 26.13
N ASN A 2 12.84 -48.97 25.51
CA ASN A 2 12.46 -50.13 24.71
C ASN A 2 11.77 -51.19 25.58
N ASP A 3 10.96 -52.02 24.93
CA ASP A 3 11.08 -53.49 24.88
C ASP A 3 9.68 -54.13 24.84
N ASP A 4 9.48 -54.99 23.84
CA ASP A 4 8.91 -56.34 23.99
C ASP A 4 8.91 -57.01 22.60
N PHE A 5 9.90 -57.85 22.32
CA PHE A 5 9.98 -59.29 22.59
C PHE A 5 9.36 -60.17 21.48
N CYS A 6 10.28 -60.80 20.74
CA CYS A 6 10.21 -62.05 19.94
C CYS A 6 9.57 -63.22 20.74
N PRO A 7 9.11 -64.35 20.12
CA PRO A 7 9.92 -65.31 19.33
C PRO A 7 9.16 -65.92 18.12
N GLY A 8 9.75 -66.55 17.10
CA GLY A 8 11.04 -67.23 16.94
C GLY A 8 10.75 -68.68 16.52
N LEU A 9 11.20 -69.14 15.35
CA LEU A 9 11.38 -70.59 15.09
C LEU A 9 12.33 -70.88 13.91
N THR A 10 13.43 -71.53 14.30
CA THR A 10 14.20 -72.59 13.61
C THR A 10 15.20 -72.30 12.47
N ARG A 11 16.46 -72.57 12.83
CA ARG A 11 17.66 -73.02 12.06
C ARG A 11 17.29 -74.01 10.94
N LYS A 12 18.02 -74.18 9.82
CA LYS A 12 19.47 -74.44 9.68
C LYS A 12 19.84 -74.56 8.19
N ALA A 13 21.13 -74.28 7.91
CA ALA A 13 22.02 -74.88 6.91
C ALA A 13 22.11 -74.29 5.47
N MET A 14 23.38 -74.05 5.12
CA MET A 14 23.94 -73.54 3.88
C MET A 14 24.00 -74.62 2.78
N GLY A 15 23.93 -74.18 1.52
CA GLY A 15 24.35 -74.95 0.35
C GLY A 15 24.25 -74.07 -0.90
N ALA A 16 25.40 -73.78 -1.53
CA ALA A 16 25.51 -73.00 -2.75
C ALA A 16 25.21 -73.86 -3.99
N GLU A 17 24.45 -73.36 -4.97
CA GLU A 17 24.78 -73.46 -6.41
C GLU A 17 23.77 -72.73 -7.32
N ARG A 18 24.35 -72.01 -8.29
CA ARG A 18 23.92 -71.67 -9.67
C ARG A 18 22.71 -70.77 -9.95
N ALA A 19 22.99 -69.77 -10.80
CA ALA A 19 22.07 -68.87 -11.48
C ALA A 19 21.09 -69.60 -12.43
N PRO A 20 20.00 -68.93 -12.83
CA PRO A 20 19.99 -68.47 -14.22
C PRO A 20 19.36 -67.09 -14.47
N GLN A 21 19.94 -66.45 -15.48
CA GLN A 21 19.31 -65.69 -16.56
C GLN A 21 18.58 -64.36 -16.27
N SER A 22 19.29 -63.32 -16.71
CA SER A 22 18.84 -62.01 -17.13
C SER A 22 17.57 -62.00 -17.99
N GLN A 23 16.60 -61.17 -17.60
CA GLN A 23 15.64 -60.52 -18.50
C GLN A 23 15.78 -58.99 -18.39
N PRO A 24 15.66 -58.25 -19.51
CA PRO A 24 16.07 -56.86 -19.59
C PRO A 24 15.10 -55.91 -18.89
N CYS A 25 15.68 -54.94 -18.18
CA CYS A 25 15.01 -53.78 -17.60
C CYS A 25 14.44 -52.86 -18.68
N THR A 26 13.24 -53.12 -19.18
CA THR A 26 12.51 -52.17 -20.04
C THR A 26 11.15 -51.75 -19.50
N LEU A 27 10.70 -52.31 -18.37
CA LEU A 27 9.38 -51.99 -17.79
C LEU A 27 9.41 -50.96 -16.65
N ARG A 28 10.57 -50.38 -16.30
CA ARG A 28 10.67 -49.35 -15.23
C ARG A 28 10.71 -47.90 -15.74
N LEU A 29 10.96 -47.66 -17.03
CA LEU A 29 11.01 -46.29 -17.55
C LEU A 29 9.63 -45.71 -17.90
N LEU A 30 8.65 -46.55 -18.28
CA LEU A 30 7.32 -46.08 -18.71
C LEU A 30 6.40 -45.66 -17.54
N VAL A 31 6.69 -46.07 -16.31
CA VAL A 31 5.90 -45.68 -15.13
C VAL A 31 6.47 -44.41 -14.47
N LEU A 32 7.75 -44.11 -14.67
CA LEU A 32 8.39 -42.91 -14.12
C LEU A 32 8.03 -41.63 -14.89
N VAL A 33 7.79 -41.71 -16.20
CA VAL A 33 7.41 -40.55 -17.02
C VAL A 33 6.05 -39.95 -16.61
N PRO A 34 4.95 -40.71 -16.44
CA PRO A 34 3.67 -40.15 -16.00
C PRO A 34 3.69 -39.69 -14.53
N ILE A 35 4.53 -40.27 -13.68
CA ILE A 35 4.73 -39.84 -12.28
C ILE A 35 5.57 -38.56 -12.21
N LEU A 36 6.60 -38.41 -13.05
CA LEU A 36 7.38 -37.18 -13.16
C LEU A 36 6.58 -36.05 -13.83
N LEU A 37 5.72 -36.36 -14.81
CA LEU A 37 4.80 -35.40 -15.41
C LEU A 37 3.69 -34.97 -14.42
N SER A 38 3.18 -35.88 -13.59
CA SER A 38 2.21 -35.52 -12.55
C SER A 38 2.85 -34.83 -11.35
N LEU A 39 4.12 -35.13 -11.00
CA LEU A 39 4.90 -34.37 -10.03
C LEU A 39 5.31 -32.99 -10.55
N ALA A 40 5.61 -32.85 -11.85
CA ALA A 40 5.82 -31.54 -12.48
C ALA A 40 4.52 -30.72 -12.55
N ALA A 41 3.39 -31.35 -12.93
CA ALA A 41 2.08 -30.70 -12.94
C ALA A 41 1.58 -30.35 -11.53
N SER A 42 1.97 -31.10 -10.50
CA SER A 42 1.67 -30.77 -9.09
C SER A 42 2.68 -29.82 -8.45
N TRP A 43 3.85 -29.61 -9.07
CA TRP A 43 4.74 -28.48 -8.74
C TRP A 43 4.27 -27.16 -9.37
N ASP A 44 3.72 -27.20 -10.59
CA ASP A 44 3.09 -26.03 -11.22
C ASP A 44 1.78 -25.61 -10.51
N TRP A 45 1.07 -26.55 -9.87
CA TRP A 45 -0.18 -26.26 -9.13
C TRP A 45 0.03 -25.59 -7.76
N LYS A 46 1.27 -25.43 -7.28
CA LYS A 46 1.55 -24.88 -5.92
C LYS A 46 2.21 -23.51 -5.87
N ALA A 47 2.26 -22.79 -6.99
CA ALA A 47 2.77 -21.42 -7.02
C ALA A 47 2.02 -20.53 -8.02
N GLU A 48 0.69 -20.54 -7.99
CA GLU A 48 -0.07 -19.42 -8.56
C GLU A 48 0.03 -18.23 -7.58
N ARG A 49 1.23 -17.62 -7.58
CA ARG A 49 1.39 -16.21 -7.23
C ARG A 49 0.31 -15.45 -7.98
N SER A 50 -0.47 -14.62 -7.28
CA SER A 50 -1.29 -13.56 -7.88
C SER A 50 -0.62 -13.06 -9.17
N GLN A 51 -1.17 -13.44 -10.33
CA GLN A 51 -0.60 -13.12 -11.64
C GLN A 51 -1.11 -11.77 -12.14
N ASP A 52 -1.54 -10.87 -11.24
CA ASP A 52 -1.93 -9.54 -11.66
C ASP A 52 -0.73 -8.85 -12.33
N PRO A 53 -0.79 -8.59 -13.65
CA PRO A 53 0.31 -7.99 -14.37
C PRO A 53 0.57 -6.54 -13.92
N PHE A 54 -0.42 -5.86 -13.32
CA PHE A 54 -0.24 -4.53 -12.73
C PHE A 54 0.55 -4.59 -11.42
N GLU A 55 0.38 -5.64 -10.61
CA GLU A 55 1.14 -5.85 -9.37
C GLU A 55 2.65 -5.91 -9.67
N LYS A 56 3.04 -6.60 -10.75
CA LYS A 56 4.45 -6.63 -11.22
C LYS A 56 4.99 -5.25 -11.56
N CYS A 57 4.15 -4.35 -12.07
CA CYS A 57 4.57 -2.99 -12.42
C CYS A 57 4.70 -2.07 -11.20
N MET A 58 4.04 -2.40 -10.09
CA MET A 58 4.06 -1.63 -8.84
C MET A 58 5.02 -2.23 -7.80
N GLN A 59 5.69 -3.33 -8.12
CA GLN A 59 6.65 -3.96 -7.22
C GLN A 59 7.93 -3.14 -7.13
N ASP A 60 8.39 -2.92 -5.90
CA ASP A 60 9.67 -2.27 -5.67
C ASP A 60 10.82 -3.23 -6.03
N PRO A 61 11.82 -2.79 -6.82
CA PRO A 61 12.91 -3.66 -7.28
C PRO A 61 13.80 -4.17 -6.13
N ASP A 62 13.84 -3.47 -5.00
CA ASP A 62 14.59 -3.79 -3.80
C ASP A 62 13.74 -4.48 -2.71
N TYR A 63 12.51 -4.92 -3.03
CA TYR A 63 11.58 -5.47 -2.04
C TYR A 63 12.16 -6.65 -1.23
N GLU A 64 12.82 -7.61 -1.90
CA GLU A 64 13.41 -8.76 -1.20
C GLU A 64 14.60 -8.35 -0.32
N GLN A 65 15.41 -7.37 -0.73
CA GLN A 65 16.47 -6.82 0.13
C GLN A 65 15.88 -6.19 1.39
N LEU A 66 14.79 -5.43 1.26
CA LEU A 66 14.12 -4.84 2.41
C LEU A 66 13.51 -5.90 3.33
N LEU A 67 13.00 -6.99 2.75
CA LEU A 67 12.50 -8.14 3.51
C LEU A 67 13.62 -8.85 4.28
N GLU A 68 14.81 -8.98 3.70
CA GLU A 68 15.97 -9.50 4.43
C GLU A 68 16.34 -8.60 5.61
N VAL A 69 16.38 -7.28 5.39
CA VAL A 69 16.72 -6.31 6.46
C VAL A 69 15.70 -6.33 7.58
N VAL A 70 14.40 -6.41 7.31
CA VAL A 70 13.40 -6.50 8.40
C VAL A 70 13.47 -7.85 9.12
N THR A 71 13.96 -8.90 8.45
CA THR A 71 14.07 -10.26 9.02
C THR A 71 15.30 -10.40 9.90
N TRP A 72 16.45 -9.95 9.42
CA TRP A 72 17.76 -10.22 10.02
C TRP A 72 18.36 -8.99 10.71
N GLY A 73 17.78 -7.82 10.50
CA GLY A 73 18.32 -6.54 10.95
C GLY A 73 19.42 -6.03 10.02
N LEU A 74 19.92 -4.85 10.36
CA LEU A 74 21.08 -4.25 9.70
C LEU A 74 22.38 -4.79 10.32
N ASN A 75 23.44 -4.83 9.51
CA ASN A 75 24.79 -5.11 10.02
C ASN A 75 25.16 -4.12 11.12
N ARG A 76 25.73 -4.63 12.22
CA ARG A 76 26.26 -3.81 13.32
C ARG A 76 27.29 -2.81 12.78
N THR A 77 27.13 -1.54 13.13
CA THR A 77 28.05 -0.49 12.71
C THR A 77 29.32 -0.50 13.57
N LEU A 78 30.47 -0.34 12.92
CA LEU A 78 31.74 -0.10 13.60
C LEU A 78 31.97 1.40 13.88
N LYS A 79 31.11 2.27 13.34
CA LYS A 79 31.22 3.73 13.46
C LYS A 79 29.87 4.34 13.86
N PRO A 80 29.43 4.17 15.13
CA PRO A 80 28.17 4.70 15.62
C PRO A 80 27.98 6.18 15.26
N GLN A 81 26.79 6.51 14.76
CA GLN A 81 26.38 7.88 14.44
C GLN A 81 25.32 8.34 15.44
N ARG A 82 25.18 9.66 15.60
CA ARG A 82 24.02 10.27 16.25
C ARG A 82 22.97 10.56 15.19
N VAL A 83 21.77 10.01 15.34
CA VAL A 83 20.68 10.14 14.38
C VAL A 83 19.47 10.74 15.08
N ILE A 84 18.93 11.81 14.50
CA ILE A 84 17.65 12.37 14.92
C ILE A 84 16.59 11.87 13.95
N VAL A 85 15.51 11.32 14.48
CA VAL A 85 14.32 10.90 13.74
C VAL A 85 13.19 11.85 14.10
N VAL A 86 12.63 12.54 13.10
CA VAL A 86 11.51 13.48 13.30
C VAL A 86 10.19 12.77 12.95
N GLY A 87 9.35 12.57 13.95
CA GLY A 87 8.08 11.85 13.90
C GLY A 87 8.20 10.39 14.36
N ALA A 88 7.42 10.01 15.36
CA ALA A 88 7.21 8.67 15.91
C ALA A 88 6.01 7.95 15.28
N GLY A 89 5.71 8.24 14.01
CA GLY A 89 4.88 7.36 13.17
C GLY A 89 5.61 6.07 12.79
N VAL A 90 4.92 5.13 12.15
CA VAL A 90 5.48 3.81 11.80
C VAL A 90 6.83 3.87 11.06
N ALA A 91 6.99 4.81 10.10
CA ALA A 91 8.25 4.97 9.38
C ALA A 91 9.40 5.39 10.31
N GLY A 92 9.17 6.38 11.18
CA GLY A 92 10.18 6.84 12.12
C GLY A 92 10.52 5.78 13.17
N LEU A 93 9.52 5.09 13.71
CA LEU A 93 9.73 4.01 14.68
C LEU A 93 10.53 2.85 14.08
N VAL A 94 10.24 2.42 12.84
CA VAL A 94 11.02 1.37 12.17
C VAL A 94 12.45 1.84 11.89
N ALA A 95 12.65 3.05 11.36
CA ALA A 95 13.99 3.57 11.09
C ALA A 95 14.81 3.66 12.38
N ALA A 96 14.21 4.19 13.45
CA ALA A 96 14.84 4.30 14.76
C ALA A 96 15.22 2.93 15.32
N LYS A 97 14.32 1.95 15.25
CA LYS A 97 14.59 0.58 15.69
C LYS A 97 15.76 -0.04 14.92
N MET A 98 15.72 -0.01 13.58
CA MET A 98 16.76 -0.61 12.76
C MET A 98 18.14 0.02 13.01
N LEU A 99 18.20 1.34 13.15
CA LEU A 99 19.45 2.05 13.42
C LEU A 99 19.96 1.83 14.85
N SER A 100 19.05 1.80 15.83
CA SER A 100 19.40 1.49 17.22
C SER A 100 19.95 0.07 17.34
N ASP A 101 19.29 -0.92 16.74
CA ASP A 101 19.71 -2.33 16.75
C ASP A 101 21.08 -2.52 16.07
N ALA A 102 21.38 -1.71 15.05
CA ALA A 102 22.69 -1.67 14.39
C ALA A 102 23.78 -1.00 15.24
N GLY A 103 23.45 -0.31 16.34
CA GLY A 103 24.40 0.32 17.26
C GLY A 103 24.55 1.84 17.11
N HIS A 104 23.67 2.52 16.36
CA HIS A 104 23.64 3.98 16.34
C HIS A 104 22.96 4.56 17.58
N LYS A 105 23.29 5.81 17.93
CA LYS A 105 22.61 6.57 18.98
C LYS A 105 21.45 7.35 18.36
N VAL A 106 20.22 6.92 18.63
CA VAL A 106 19.01 7.50 18.03
C VAL A 106 18.24 8.37 19.03
N THR A 107 17.74 9.51 18.57
CA THR A 107 16.80 10.36 19.30
C THR A 107 15.56 10.59 18.43
N ILE A 108 14.37 10.31 18.97
CA ILE A 108 13.10 10.54 18.28
C ILE A 108 12.48 11.82 18.80
N LEU A 109 12.05 12.69 17.89
CA LEU A 109 11.30 13.92 18.19
C LEU A 109 9.87 13.73 17.66
N GLU A 110 8.90 13.61 18.55
CA GLU A 110 7.47 13.53 18.22
C GLU A 110 6.78 14.81 18.68
N ALA A 111 5.86 15.32 17.86
CA ALA A 111 5.13 16.54 18.15
C ALA A 111 3.90 16.28 19.03
N ASP A 112 3.28 15.10 18.86
CA ASP A 112 2.10 14.68 19.60
C ASP A 112 2.44 14.05 20.96
N ASN A 113 1.45 13.90 21.84
CA ASN A 113 1.60 13.21 23.12
C ASN A 113 1.55 11.68 23.00
N ARG A 114 1.48 11.16 21.77
CA ARG A 114 1.38 9.75 21.44
C ARG A 114 2.28 9.37 20.26
N ILE A 115 2.60 8.09 20.18
CA ILE A 115 3.29 7.50 19.04
C ILE A 115 2.30 6.81 18.09
N GLY A 116 2.80 6.35 16.94
CA GLY A 116 2.03 5.59 15.94
C GLY A 116 1.54 6.43 14.76
N GLY A 117 1.40 7.74 14.94
CA GLY A 117 0.95 8.66 13.90
C GLY A 117 -0.44 8.26 13.40
N ARG A 118 -0.60 7.94 12.12
CA ARG A 118 -1.90 7.55 11.55
C ARG A 118 -2.37 6.14 11.93
N ILE A 119 -1.53 5.34 12.58
CA ILE A 119 -1.96 4.09 13.20
C ILE A 119 -2.45 4.46 14.59
N PHE A 120 -3.76 4.47 14.78
CA PHE A 120 -4.37 4.89 16.03
C PHE A 120 -5.59 4.03 16.38
N THR A 121 -5.54 3.42 17.56
CA THR A 121 -6.63 2.65 18.14
C THR A 121 -7.21 3.43 19.32
N TYR A 122 -8.48 3.80 19.24
CA TYR A 122 -9.25 4.25 20.39
C TYR A 122 -9.54 3.07 21.32
N ARG A 123 -9.39 3.28 22.63
CA ARG A 123 -9.62 2.27 23.66
C ARG A 123 -10.49 2.88 24.76
N ASP A 124 -11.71 2.38 24.88
CA ASP A 124 -12.59 2.75 25.98
C ASP A 124 -12.24 1.93 27.23
N GLN A 125 -11.79 2.61 28.27
CA GLN A 125 -11.39 1.99 29.53
C GLN A 125 -12.57 1.45 30.33
N ASN A 126 -13.79 1.97 30.11
CA ASN A 126 -14.96 1.58 30.89
C ASN A 126 -15.61 0.32 30.34
N THR A 127 -15.70 0.21 29.02
CA THR A 127 -16.40 -0.90 28.34
C THR A 127 -15.43 -1.96 27.82
N GLY A 128 -14.14 -1.64 27.70
CA GLY A 128 -13.13 -2.50 27.07
C GLY A 128 -13.19 -2.52 25.54
N TRP A 129 -14.04 -1.70 24.93
CA TRP A 129 -14.16 -1.63 23.48
C TRP A 129 -12.94 -0.95 22.84
N ILE A 130 -12.60 -1.44 21.65
CA ILE A 130 -11.54 -0.88 20.83
C ILE A 130 -12.10 -0.50 19.47
N GLY A 131 -11.59 0.59 18.91
CA GLY A 131 -11.93 1.04 17.56
C GLY A 131 -10.69 1.55 16.84
N GLU A 132 -10.41 1.01 15.66
CA GLU A 132 -9.34 1.54 14.81
C GLU A 132 -9.80 2.83 14.12
N LEU A 133 -9.04 3.91 14.29
CA LEU A 133 -9.31 5.24 13.70
C LEU A 133 -8.45 5.52 12.46
N GLY A 134 -7.62 4.56 12.06
CA GLY A 134 -6.77 4.65 10.88
C GLY A 134 -6.56 3.28 10.23
N ALA A 135 -5.33 2.78 10.25
CA ALA A 135 -5.03 1.48 9.65
C ALA A 135 -5.80 0.33 10.32
N MET A 136 -6.69 -0.34 9.57
CA MET A 136 -7.55 -1.41 10.09
C MET A 136 -7.27 -2.81 9.48
N ARG A 137 -6.58 -2.86 8.33
CA ARG A 137 -6.37 -4.11 7.58
C ARG A 137 -5.00 -4.16 6.93
N MET A 138 -4.46 -5.37 6.80
CA MET A 138 -3.17 -5.66 6.19
C MET A 138 -3.34 -6.82 5.18
N PRO A 139 -3.11 -6.58 3.87
CA PRO A 139 -3.11 -7.63 2.85
C PRO A 139 -2.09 -8.75 3.16
N SER A 140 -2.35 -9.96 2.66
CA SER A 140 -1.39 -11.08 2.78
C SER A 140 -0.12 -10.89 1.95
N SER A 141 -0.17 -10.08 0.89
CA SER A 141 0.98 -9.74 0.04
C SER A 141 2.03 -8.85 0.75
N HIS A 142 1.66 -8.20 1.86
CA HIS A 142 2.51 -7.28 2.62
C HIS A 142 3.54 -8.01 3.52
N ARG A 143 4.42 -8.81 2.90
CA ARG A 143 5.35 -9.73 3.58
C ARG A 143 6.27 -9.02 4.58
N ILE A 144 6.69 -7.78 4.29
CA ILE A 144 7.55 -7.01 5.20
C ILE A 144 6.81 -6.70 6.49
N LEU A 145 5.56 -6.24 6.41
CA LEU A 145 4.77 -5.92 7.59
C LEU A 145 4.37 -7.17 8.38
N HIS A 146 4.00 -8.26 7.70
CA HIS A 146 3.77 -9.56 8.34
C HIS A 146 5.02 -10.05 9.09
N LYS A 147 6.19 -9.91 8.47
CA LYS A 147 7.46 -10.31 9.09
C LYS A 147 7.82 -9.45 10.30
N LEU A 148 7.56 -8.14 10.22
CA LEU A 148 7.73 -7.21 11.33
C LEU A 148 6.80 -7.59 12.50
N CYS A 149 5.52 -7.86 12.25
CA CYS A 149 4.58 -8.30 13.29
C CYS A 149 5.05 -9.60 13.96
N GLN A 150 5.51 -10.57 13.16
CA GLN A 150 6.09 -11.81 13.68
C GLN A 150 7.31 -11.55 14.58
N GLY A 151 8.24 -10.69 14.14
CA GLY A 151 9.43 -10.33 14.91
C GLY A 151 9.13 -9.57 16.21
N LEU A 152 7.97 -8.94 16.30
CA LEU A 152 7.46 -8.26 17.50
C LEU A 152 6.58 -9.16 18.38
N GLY A 153 6.33 -10.42 17.98
CA GLY A 153 5.47 -11.35 18.72
C GLY A 153 3.99 -10.98 18.70
N LEU A 154 3.53 -10.26 17.66
CA LEU A 154 2.13 -9.87 17.52
C LEU A 154 1.30 -10.96 16.85
N ASN A 155 0.12 -11.22 17.41
CA ASN A 155 -0.86 -12.12 16.80
C ASN A 155 -1.67 -11.39 15.72
N LEU A 156 -1.94 -12.08 14.61
CA LEU A 156 -2.75 -11.56 13.52
C LEU A 156 -4.11 -12.26 13.49
N THR A 157 -5.17 -11.48 13.28
CA THR A 157 -6.53 -11.99 13.11
C THR A 157 -6.99 -11.75 11.67
N LYS A 158 -7.75 -12.69 11.13
CA LYS A 158 -8.33 -12.55 9.79
C LYS A 158 -9.37 -11.42 9.78
N PHE A 159 -9.18 -10.46 8.89
CA PHE A 159 -10.18 -9.43 8.59
C PHE A 159 -11.07 -9.90 7.43
N THR A 160 -12.39 -9.90 7.63
CA THR A 160 -13.35 -10.24 6.56
C THR A 160 -13.64 -8.99 5.75
N GLN A 161 -13.06 -8.92 4.55
CA GLN A 161 -13.24 -7.80 3.63
C GLN A 161 -14.66 -7.68 3.08
N TYR A 162 -15.27 -8.83 2.81
CA TYR A 162 -16.54 -8.91 2.13
C TYR A 162 -17.33 -10.11 2.66
N ASP A 163 -18.62 -9.89 2.90
CA ASP A 163 -19.58 -10.92 3.23
C ASP A 163 -20.79 -10.76 2.30
N LYS A 164 -21.07 -11.80 1.51
CA LYS A 164 -22.19 -11.81 0.55
C LYS A 164 -23.55 -11.67 1.24
N ASN A 165 -23.62 -11.97 2.54
CA ASN A 165 -24.83 -11.84 3.33
C ASN A 165 -25.03 -10.43 3.88
N THR A 166 -24.11 -9.48 3.72
CA THR A 166 -24.39 -8.09 4.10
C THR A 166 -25.27 -7.40 3.05
N TRP A 167 -25.47 -6.09 3.18
CA TRP A 167 -26.43 -5.33 2.40
C TRP A 167 -25.75 -4.24 1.58
N THR A 168 -26.32 -3.99 0.41
CA THR A 168 -26.10 -2.79 -0.40
C THR A 168 -27.42 -2.04 -0.45
N GLU A 169 -27.40 -0.74 -0.17
CA GLU A 169 -28.59 0.11 -0.16
C GLU A 169 -28.32 1.38 -0.97
N VAL A 170 -28.97 1.50 -2.13
CA VAL A 170 -28.83 2.63 -3.05
C VAL A 170 -30.20 2.92 -3.67
N HIS A 171 -30.52 4.19 -3.91
CA HIS A 171 -31.81 4.61 -4.48
C HIS A 171 -33.04 4.05 -3.72
N GLU A 172 -32.98 4.02 -2.38
CA GLU A 172 -34.02 3.44 -1.51
C GLU A 172 -34.28 1.94 -1.74
N VAL A 173 -33.40 1.27 -2.51
CA VAL A 173 -33.43 -0.16 -2.77
C VAL A 173 -32.36 -0.84 -1.93
N LYS A 174 -32.79 -1.71 -1.01
CA LYS A 174 -31.91 -2.51 -0.15
C LYS A 174 -31.87 -3.96 -0.61
N LEU A 175 -30.70 -4.43 -1.04
CA LEU A 175 -30.49 -5.81 -1.49
C LEU A 175 -29.35 -6.48 -0.74
N ARG A 176 -29.43 -7.80 -0.58
CA ARG A 176 -28.28 -8.59 -0.10
C ARG A 176 -27.19 -8.58 -1.18
N ASN A 177 -25.94 -8.58 -0.76
CA ASN A 177 -24.83 -8.47 -1.71
C ASN A 177 -24.77 -9.66 -2.70
N TYR A 178 -25.14 -10.87 -2.29
CA TYR A 178 -25.25 -12.01 -3.22
C TYR A 178 -26.29 -11.81 -4.34
N VAL A 179 -27.27 -10.91 -4.15
CA VAL A 179 -28.22 -10.52 -5.21
C VAL A 179 -27.55 -9.52 -6.14
N VAL A 180 -26.85 -8.52 -5.58
CA VAL A 180 -26.13 -7.48 -6.34
C VAL A 180 -25.04 -8.09 -7.21
N GLU A 181 -24.30 -9.09 -6.71
CA GLU A 181 -23.30 -9.82 -7.49
C GLU A 181 -23.88 -10.50 -8.73
N LYS A 182 -25.14 -10.97 -8.67
CA LYS A 182 -25.75 -11.76 -9.74
C LYS A 182 -26.60 -10.93 -10.69
N VAL A 183 -27.27 -9.91 -10.17
CA VAL A 183 -28.29 -9.12 -10.88
C VAL A 183 -28.25 -7.68 -10.39
N PRO A 184 -27.15 -6.93 -10.62
CA PRO A 184 -26.99 -5.58 -10.07
C PRO A 184 -28.00 -4.57 -10.63
N GLU A 185 -28.61 -4.83 -11.80
CA GLU A 185 -29.65 -3.98 -12.37
C GLU A 185 -30.91 -3.88 -11.49
N LYS A 186 -31.09 -4.78 -10.51
CA LYS A 186 -32.16 -4.66 -9.51
C LYS A 186 -32.01 -3.44 -8.60
N LEU A 187 -30.83 -2.83 -8.55
CA LEU A 187 -30.60 -1.54 -7.88
C LEU A 187 -31.09 -0.33 -8.71
N GLY A 188 -31.68 -0.56 -9.90
CA GLY A 188 -32.28 0.48 -10.73
C GLY A 188 -31.38 1.06 -11.82
N TYR A 189 -30.19 0.51 -12.04
CA TYR A 189 -29.27 0.99 -13.09
C TYR A 189 -29.66 0.51 -14.48
N ALA A 190 -29.73 1.43 -15.44
CA ALA A 190 -30.00 1.15 -16.84
C ALA A 190 -28.73 0.66 -17.59
N LEU A 191 -28.24 -0.53 -17.24
CA LEU A 191 -27.04 -1.13 -17.81
C LEU A 191 -27.21 -1.51 -19.29
N ARG A 192 -26.11 -1.47 -20.07
CA ARG A 192 -26.07 -1.94 -21.47
C ARG A 192 -26.21 -3.47 -21.54
N PRO A 193 -26.60 -4.04 -22.70
CA PRO A 193 -26.75 -5.49 -22.84
C PRO A 193 -25.51 -6.31 -22.44
N GLN A 194 -24.30 -5.80 -22.68
CA GLN A 194 -23.04 -6.46 -22.32
C GLN A 194 -22.70 -6.35 -20.81
N GLU A 195 -23.29 -5.38 -20.11
CA GLU A 195 -23.05 -5.11 -18.68
C GLU A 195 -24.10 -5.79 -17.78
N LYS A 196 -25.28 -6.11 -18.32
CA LYS A 196 -26.36 -6.77 -17.57
C LYS A 196 -25.98 -8.18 -17.11
N GLY A 197 -26.36 -8.53 -15.89
CA GLY A 197 -26.07 -9.83 -15.28
C GLY A 197 -24.58 -10.09 -14.99
N GLN A 198 -23.70 -9.10 -15.22
CA GLN A 198 -22.30 -9.13 -14.78
C GLN A 198 -22.23 -8.60 -13.35
N SER A 199 -21.34 -9.15 -12.53
CA SER A 199 -21.11 -8.59 -11.19
C SER A 199 -20.44 -7.22 -11.29
N PRO A 200 -20.53 -6.35 -10.26
CA PRO A 200 -19.77 -5.09 -10.24
C PRO A 200 -18.26 -5.29 -10.50
N GLU A 201 -17.66 -6.35 -9.94
CA GLU A 201 -16.26 -6.68 -10.20
C GLU A 201 -16.03 -7.02 -11.68
N ASP A 202 -16.88 -7.85 -12.29
CA ASP A 202 -16.75 -8.20 -13.70
C ASP A 202 -16.89 -6.98 -14.61
N ILE A 203 -17.83 -6.06 -14.30
CA ILE A 203 -17.97 -4.79 -15.01
C ILE A 203 -16.70 -3.93 -14.88
N TYR A 204 -16.07 -3.90 -13.70
CA TYR A 204 -14.79 -3.21 -13.54
C TYR A 204 -13.68 -3.89 -14.34
N GLN A 205 -13.60 -5.22 -14.34
CA GLN A 205 -12.65 -5.99 -15.15
C GLN A 205 -12.85 -5.78 -16.65
N MET A 206 -14.10 -5.58 -17.11
CA MET A 206 -14.37 -5.22 -18.51
C MET A 206 -13.62 -3.95 -18.93
N ALA A 207 -13.56 -2.94 -18.06
CA ALA A 207 -12.81 -1.71 -18.31
C ALA A 207 -11.30 -1.93 -18.29
N LEU A 208 -10.79 -2.77 -17.39
CA LEU A 208 -9.36 -3.05 -17.27
C LEU A 208 -8.79 -3.83 -18.46
N ASN A 209 -9.62 -4.49 -19.27
CA ASN A 209 -9.16 -5.20 -20.46
C ASN A 209 -8.33 -4.33 -21.41
N GLN A 210 -8.67 -3.05 -21.57
CA GLN A 210 -7.88 -2.14 -22.40
C GLN A 210 -6.54 -1.82 -21.74
N ALA A 211 -6.50 -1.55 -20.44
CA ALA A 211 -5.26 -1.34 -19.70
C ALA A 211 -4.34 -2.57 -19.76
N LEU A 212 -4.91 -3.78 -19.70
CA LEU A 212 -4.15 -5.03 -19.84
C LEU A 212 -3.50 -5.15 -21.23
N LYS A 213 -4.20 -4.76 -22.29
CA LYS A 213 -3.65 -4.73 -23.66
C LYS A 213 -2.54 -3.69 -23.78
N ASP A 214 -2.79 -2.48 -23.27
CA ASP A 214 -1.80 -1.41 -23.27
C ASP A 214 -0.55 -1.81 -22.49
N LEU A 215 -0.72 -2.47 -21.35
CA LEU A 215 0.39 -2.95 -20.54
C LEU A 215 1.26 -3.96 -21.30
N LYS A 216 0.63 -4.93 -21.98
CA LYS A 216 1.34 -5.91 -22.81
C LYS A 216 2.07 -5.25 -24.00
N ALA A 217 1.47 -4.23 -24.61
CA ALA A 217 2.03 -3.56 -25.78
C ALA A 217 3.14 -2.55 -25.44
N LEU A 218 2.97 -1.78 -24.35
CA LEU A 218 3.83 -0.65 -24.00
C LEU A 218 4.87 -0.97 -22.93
N GLY A 219 4.64 -2.02 -22.13
CA GLY A 219 5.38 -2.31 -20.91
C GLY A 219 5.05 -1.35 -19.75
N CYS A 220 5.41 -1.75 -18.52
CA CYS A 220 5.00 -1.06 -17.29
C CYS A 220 5.19 0.46 -17.31
N ARG A 221 6.40 0.96 -17.59
CA ARG A 221 6.71 2.40 -17.47
C ARG A 221 5.85 3.27 -18.38
N LYS A 222 5.70 2.87 -19.65
CA LYS A 222 4.93 3.64 -20.64
C LYS A 222 3.42 3.50 -20.39
N ALA A 223 2.96 2.31 -20.01
CA ALA A 223 1.57 2.06 -19.65
C ALA A 223 1.14 2.87 -18.41
N MET A 224 1.92 2.83 -17.32
CA MET A 224 1.61 3.63 -16.12
C MET A 224 1.57 5.13 -16.43
N LYS A 225 2.53 5.66 -17.20
CA LYS A 225 2.51 7.07 -17.62
C LYS A 225 1.30 7.43 -18.48
N LYS A 226 0.73 6.46 -19.23
CA LYS A 226 -0.51 6.64 -19.98
C LYS A 226 -1.70 6.70 -19.01
N PHE A 227 -1.77 5.80 -18.03
CA PHE A 227 -2.87 5.74 -17.07
C PHE A 227 -2.87 6.95 -16.12
N GLU A 228 -1.71 7.44 -15.71
CA GLU A 228 -1.55 8.64 -14.86
C GLU A 228 -2.06 9.95 -15.50
N ARG A 229 -2.35 9.94 -16.81
CA ARG A 229 -2.94 11.10 -17.51
C ARG A 229 -4.46 11.19 -17.35
N HIS A 230 -5.09 10.14 -16.86
CA HIS A 230 -6.53 10.06 -16.71
C HIS A 230 -6.90 10.08 -15.22
N THR A 231 -7.97 10.76 -14.89
CA THR A 231 -8.73 10.41 -13.69
C THR A 231 -9.38 9.04 -13.87
N LEU A 232 -9.73 8.36 -12.76
CA LEU A 232 -10.41 7.06 -12.84
C LEU A 232 -11.71 7.15 -13.65
N LEU A 233 -12.52 8.20 -13.44
CA LEU A 233 -13.77 8.42 -14.19
C LEU A 233 -13.51 8.56 -15.70
N GLU A 234 -12.52 9.39 -16.09
CA GLU A 234 -12.17 9.58 -17.50
C GLU A 234 -11.71 8.28 -18.15
N TYR A 235 -10.93 7.48 -17.43
CA TYR A 235 -10.49 6.18 -17.92
C TYR A 235 -11.68 5.26 -18.16
N LEU A 236 -12.57 5.09 -17.17
CA LEU A 236 -13.68 4.13 -17.26
C LEU A 236 -14.70 4.47 -18.34
N LEU A 237 -15.03 5.76 -18.49
CA LEU A 237 -15.96 6.22 -19.54
C LEU A 237 -15.30 6.28 -20.92
N GLY A 238 -14.00 6.58 -20.98
CA GLY A 238 -13.23 6.72 -22.20
C GLY A 238 -12.64 5.39 -22.66
N GLU A 239 -11.44 5.07 -22.16
CA GLU A 239 -10.68 3.88 -22.59
C GLU A 239 -11.31 2.56 -22.15
N GLY A 240 -11.94 2.53 -20.97
CA GLY A 240 -12.67 1.38 -20.43
C GLY A 240 -14.03 1.16 -21.09
N ASN A 241 -14.54 2.15 -21.82
CA ASN A 241 -15.79 2.10 -22.59
C ASN A 241 -17.03 1.61 -21.80
N LEU A 242 -17.09 1.89 -20.50
CA LEU A 242 -18.26 1.59 -19.68
C LEU A 242 -19.38 2.62 -19.91
N SER A 243 -20.62 2.18 -19.74
CA SER A 243 -21.77 3.10 -19.72
C SER A 243 -21.74 3.99 -18.47
N ARG A 244 -22.35 5.18 -18.54
CA ARG A 244 -22.50 6.04 -17.36
C ARG A 244 -23.23 5.34 -16.21
N PRO A 245 -24.35 4.61 -16.43
CA PRO A 245 -24.99 3.83 -15.38
C PRO A 245 -24.10 2.74 -14.77
N ALA A 246 -23.25 2.08 -15.57
CA ALA A 246 -22.29 1.11 -15.06
C ALA A 246 -21.25 1.78 -14.16
N VAL A 247 -20.68 2.92 -14.58
CA VAL A 247 -19.71 3.64 -13.74
C VAL A 247 -20.34 4.18 -12.45
N GLN A 248 -21.60 4.61 -12.48
CA GLN A 248 -22.35 4.98 -11.27
C GLN A 248 -22.52 3.79 -10.34
N LEU A 249 -22.97 2.64 -10.86
CA LEU A 249 -23.05 1.39 -10.10
C LEU A 249 -21.72 1.02 -9.45
N LEU A 250 -20.59 1.10 -10.19
CA LEU A 250 -19.27 0.81 -9.64
C LEU A 250 -18.91 1.78 -8.51
N GLY A 251 -19.18 3.07 -8.68
CA GLY A 251 -18.94 4.05 -7.63
C GLY A 251 -19.74 3.76 -6.37
N ASP A 252 -21.05 3.54 -6.52
CA ASP A 252 -21.95 3.36 -5.39
C ASP A 252 -21.74 2.02 -4.66
N VAL A 253 -21.34 0.96 -5.37
CA VAL A 253 -21.20 -0.39 -4.80
C VAL A 253 -19.78 -0.73 -4.39
N MET A 254 -18.77 -0.38 -5.18
CA MET A 254 -17.38 -0.75 -4.88
C MET A 254 -16.68 0.24 -3.96
N SER A 255 -17.21 1.47 -3.86
CA SER A 255 -16.71 2.51 -2.96
C SER A 255 -15.19 2.78 -3.06
N GLU A 256 -14.56 2.59 -4.22
CA GLU A 256 -13.15 3.00 -4.37
C GLU A 256 -13.06 4.53 -4.42
N ASP A 257 -12.11 5.09 -3.68
CA ASP A 257 -11.94 6.53 -3.46
C ASP A 257 -11.87 7.38 -4.75
N GLY A 258 -11.53 6.77 -5.89
CA GLY A 258 -11.48 7.41 -7.20
C GLY A 258 -12.81 7.60 -7.91
N PHE A 259 -13.89 6.93 -7.48
CA PHE A 259 -15.19 6.96 -8.17
C PHE A 259 -16.08 8.15 -7.75
N PHE A 260 -16.05 8.53 -6.48
CA PHE A 260 -17.00 9.53 -5.95
C PHE A 260 -16.64 10.97 -6.30
N TYR A 261 -15.36 11.33 -6.29
CA TYR A 261 -14.94 12.74 -6.43
C TYR A 261 -15.39 13.40 -7.76
N PRO A 262 -15.24 12.75 -8.93
CA PRO A 262 -15.63 13.36 -10.20
C PRO A 262 -17.15 13.48 -10.38
N LEU A 263 -17.91 12.50 -9.86
CA LEU A 263 -19.38 12.50 -9.93
C LEU A 263 -19.96 13.56 -8.99
N VAL A 264 -19.47 13.64 -7.75
CA VAL A 264 -19.87 14.66 -6.77
C VAL A 264 -19.56 16.05 -7.30
N ARG A 265 -18.41 16.28 -7.95
CA ARG A 265 -18.08 17.60 -8.53
C ARG A 265 -19.02 18.02 -9.66
N GLN A 266 -19.52 17.07 -10.46
CA GLN A 266 -20.50 17.37 -11.52
C GLN A 266 -21.90 17.64 -10.97
N LEU A 267 -22.25 17.02 -9.84
CA LEU A 267 -23.52 17.20 -9.14
C LEU A 267 -23.49 18.36 -8.13
N TRP A 268 -22.32 18.93 -7.87
CA TRP A 268 -22.14 20.01 -6.91
C TRP A 268 -22.70 21.32 -7.46
N ASP A 269 -23.79 21.78 -6.86
CA ASP A 269 -24.48 23.03 -7.22
C ASP A 269 -23.84 24.29 -6.58
N GLY A 270 -22.74 24.12 -5.84
CA GLY A 270 -22.06 25.21 -5.16
C GLY A 270 -22.59 25.52 -3.75
N THR A 271 -23.65 24.86 -3.28
CA THR A 271 -24.36 25.27 -2.05
C THR A 271 -23.94 24.54 -0.79
N GLY A 272 -23.20 23.42 -0.90
CA GLY A 272 -22.76 22.65 0.26
C GLY A 272 -21.48 23.19 0.92
N VAL A 273 -21.17 22.69 2.12
CA VAL A 273 -19.91 22.98 2.82
C VAL A 273 -18.89 21.90 2.49
N VAL A 274 -17.76 22.28 1.89
CA VAL A 274 -16.62 21.37 1.69
C VAL A 274 -15.70 21.47 2.90
N LYS A 275 -15.74 20.47 3.79
CA LYS A 275 -14.74 20.32 4.86
C LYS A 275 -13.64 19.39 4.37
N ARG A 276 -12.41 19.90 4.27
CA ARG A 276 -11.26 19.06 3.95
C ARG A 276 -10.82 18.31 5.22
N TRP A 277 -10.98 16.99 5.25
CA TRP A 277 -10.55 16.17 6.39
C TRP A 277 -9.07 16.34 6.74
N ALA A 278 -8.20 16.55 5.75
CA ALA A 278 -6.77 16.80 5.99
C ALA A 278 -6.49 18.10 6.78
N GLU A 279 -7.44 19.03 6.82
CA GLU A 279 -7.36 20.29 7.58
C GLU A 279 -8.18 20.21 8.89
N ASP A 280 -8.79 19.06 9.18
CA ASP A 280 -9.49 18.84 10.42
C ASP A 280 -8.51 18.38 11.52
N PRO A 281 -8.29 19.19 12.57
CA PRO A 281 -7.41 18.81 13.68
C PRO A 281 -7.88 17.54 14.43
N HIS A 282 -9.13 17.14 14.24
CA HIS A 282 -9.71 15.92 14.79
C HIS A 282 -9.67 14.72 13.82
N SER A 283 -9.07 14.85 12.62
CA SER A 283 -9.00 13.76 11.64
C SER A 283 -8.17 12.55 12.10
N GLN A 284 -7.47 12.62 13.24
CA GLN A 284 -6.94 11.52 14.09
C GLN A 284 -6.69 10.15 13.42
N GLY A 285 -5.89 10.10 12.35
CA GLY A 285 -5.56 8.84 11.66
C GLY A 285 -6.09 8.68 10.24
N GLY A 286 -6.80 9.69 9.73
CA GLY A 286 -7.40 9.72 8.40
C GLY A 286 -6.44 9.47 7.23
N PHE A 287 -7.05 9.15 6.09
CA PHE A 287 -6.36 8.85 4.84
C PHE A 287 -5.48 10.01 4.36
N VAL A 288 -4.33 9.67 3.77
CA VAL A 288 -3.51 10.67 3.09
C VAL A 288 -4.02 10.84 1.68
N VAL A 289 -4.54 12.02 1.40
CA VAL A 289 -4.93 12.44 0.05
C VAL A 289 -3.79 13.26 -0.53
N GLN A 290 -3.10 12.71 -1.53
CA GLN A 290 -2.12 13.46 -2.31
C GLN A 290 -2.85 14.10 -3.51
N PRO A 291 -2.89 15.45 -3.62
CA PRO A 291 -3.59 16.12 -4.72
C PRO A 291 -2.97 15.74 -6.08
N PRO A 292 -3.77 15.62 -7.16
CA PRO A 292 -3.32 15.17 -8.49
C PRO A 292 -2.06 15.88 -9.03
N ALA A 293 -1.87 17.16 -8.70
CA ALA A 293 -0.72 17.94 -9.14
C ALA A 293 0.63 17.42 -8.62
N LEU A 294 0.68 16.73 -7.47
CA LEU A 294 1.91 16.19 -6.88
C LEU A 294 2.27 14.77 -7.38
N TRP A 295 1.49 14.22 -8.31
CA TRP A 295 1.75 12.87 -8.85
C TRP A 295 2.84 12.87 -9.93
N GLN A 296 3.03 13.99 -10.64
CA GLN A 296 3.97 14.07 -11.74
C GLN A 296 5.34 14.56 -11.27
N ASN A 297 6.34 13.68 -11.34
CA ASN A 297 7.79 13.96 -11.31
C ASN A 297 8.48 14.33 -9.98
N GLU A 298 7.79 14.53 -8.85
CA GLU A 298 8.48 14.92 -7.60
C GLU A 298 8.95 13.75 -6.71
N LYS A 299 8.37 12.55 -6.82
CA LYS A 299 8.62 11.45 -5.88
C LYS A 299 10.05 10.90 -5.92
N ASP A 300 10.71 10.94 -7.09
CA ASP A 300 12.10 10.51 -7.21
C ASP A 300 13.07 11.49 -6.53
N TYR A 301 12.73 12.78 -6.44
CA TYR A 301 13.54 13.77 -5.70
C TYR A 301 13.53 13.49 -4.20
N TRP A 302 12.36 13.19 -3.62
CA TRP A 302 12.25 12.89 -2.18
C TRP A 302 12.97 11.60 -1.77
N ARG A 303 13.27 10.69 -2.70
CA ARG A 303 14.05 9.47 -2.45
C ARG A 303 15.55 9.75 -2.30
N VAL A 304 16.03 10.87 -2.83
CA VAL A 304 17.44 11.27 -2.79
C VAL A 304 17.69 12.04 -1.49
N PRO A 305 18.64 11.61 -0.63
CA PRO A 305 19.00 12.36 0.56
C PRO A 305 19.58 13.73 0.22
N TYR A 306 19.27 14.74 1.04
CA TYR A 306 19.93 16.04 0.98
C TYR A 306 21.00 16.13 2.08
N GLY A 307 22.26 15.87 1.71
CA GLY A 307 23.37 15.85 2.66
C GLY A 307 23.22 14.79 3.76
N ARG A 308 22.86 15.20 4.98
CA ARG A 308 22.59 14.30 6.12
C ARG A 308 21.09 14.09 6.41
N ILE A 309 20.22 14.61 5.54
CA ILE A 309 18.77 14.57 5.69
C ILE A 309 18.22 13.45 4.80
N TYR A 310 17.48 12.53 5.40
CA TYR A 310 16.87 11.37 4.73
C TYR A 310 15.36 11.42 4.94
N PHE A 311 14.59 11.32 3.86
CA PHE A 311 13.14 11.31 3.93
C PHE A 311 12.59 9.88 3.96
N ALA A 312 11.73 9.60 4.95
CA ALA A 312 11.05 8.32 5.12
C ALA A 312 9.58 8.53 5.47
N ARG A 313 8.69 8.23 4.52
CA ARG A 313 7.23 8.17 4.66
C ARG A 313 6.67 7.55 3.37
N GLU A 314 5.41 7.15 3.37
CA GLU A 314 4.81 6.49 2.20
C GLU A 314 4.92 7.29 0.88
N HIS A 315 4.97 8.63 0.91
CA HIS A 315 5.09 9.46 -0.30
C HIS A 315 6.45 9.31 -1.00
N THR A 316 7.45 8.73 -0.35
CA THR A 316 8.77 8.46 -0.96
C THR A 316 8.87 7.05 -1.55
N ALA A 317 7.80 6.26 -1.54
CA ALA A 317 7.79 4.89 -2.05
C ALA A 317 6.46 4.53 -2.75
N HIS A 318 6.43 3.37 -3.42
CA HIS A 318 5.26 2.88 -4.14
C HIS A 318 4.83 1.50 -3.60
N PRO A 319 3.54 1.13 -3.70
CA PRO A 319 2.39 2.01 -3.98
C PRO A 319 2.04 2.92 -2.78
N HIS A 320 1.45 4.09 -3.02
CA HIS A 320 1.06 5.03 -1.94
C HIS A 320 -0.13 4.47 -1.11
N GLY A 321 -0.33 4.98 0.11
CA GLY A 321 -1.54 4.73 0.91
C GLY A 321 -1.44 3.55 1.88
N TRP A 322 -0.27 2.94 2.00
CA TRP A 322 -0.06 1.73 2.79
C TRP A 322 1.00 1.88 3.87
N VAL A 323 0.74 1.28 5.03
CA VAL A 323 1.70 1.14 6.14
C VAL A 323 2.98 0.46 5.67
N GLU A 324 2.87 -0.60 4.85
CA GLU A 324 4.03 -1.30 4.26
C GLU A 324 4.93 -0.34 3.48
N THR A 325 4.36 0.58 2.71
CA THR A 325 5.12 1.55 1.93
C THR A 325 5.91 2.52 2.81
N ALA A 326 5.30 2.96 3.92
CA ALA A 326 5.99 3.74 4.93
C ALA A 326 7.15 2.94 5.56
N VAL A 327 6.95 1.66 5.88
CA VAL A 327 7.99 0.76 6.41
C VAL A 327 9.13 0.57 5.41
N LYS A 328 8.83 0.27 4.13
CA LYS A 328 9.84 0.14 3.06
C LYS A 328 10.71 1.39 2.95
N SER A 329 10.11 2.57 2.96
CA SER A 329 10.86 3.83 2.92
C SER A 329 11.80 4.01 4.12
N ALA A 330 11.35 3.61 5.32
CA ALA A 330 12.14 3.67 6.54
C ALA A 330 13.34 2.73 6.51
N LEU A 331 13.13 1.48 6.04
CA LEU A 331 14.20 0.51 5.85
C LEU A 331 15.26 1.03 4.87
N ARG A 332 14.86 1.62 3.73
CA ARG A 332 15.79 2.25 2.79
C ARG A 332 16.60 3.38 3.42
N ALA A 333 15.96 4.25 4.20
CA ALA A 333 16.65 5.34 4.90
C ALA A 333 17.67 4.79 5.91
N ALA A 334 17.28 3.77 6.68
CA ALA A 334 18.15 3.13 7.67
C ALA A 334 19.36 2.44 7.02
N ILE A 335 19.17 1.72 5.90
CA ILE A 335 20.25 1.14 5.10
C ILE A 335 21.24 2.24 4.66
N LYS A 336 20.73 3.33 4.05
CA LYS A 336 21.58 4.43 3.57
C LYS A 336 22.38 5.11 4.68
N ILE A 337 21.78 5.28 5.87
CA ILE A 337 22.46 5.85 7.03
C ILE A 337 23.53 4.90 7.56
N ASN A 338 23.23 3.60 7.68
CA ASN A 338 24.17 2.59 8.21
C ASN A 338 25.35 2.33 7.26
N SER A 339 25.12 2.40 5.95
CA SER A 339 26.16 2.22 4.92
C SER A 339 27.02 3.47 4.68
N ARG A 340 26.72 4.59 5.35
CA ARG A 340 27.48 5.83 5.15
C ARG A 340 28.91 5.67 5.66
N LYS A 341 29.88 5.73 4.74
CA LYS A 341 31.28 5.97 5.09
C LYS A 341 31.34 7.36 5.73
N GLY A 342 31.90 7.47 6.94
CA GLY A 342 32.11 8.75 7.62
C GLY A 342 32.82 9.76 6.71
N PRO A 343 32.76 11.08 6.99
CA PRO A 343 33.30 12.07 6.08
C PRO A 343 34.75 11.72 5.74
N ALA A 344 35.01 11.39 4.47
CA ALA A 344 36.33 11.64 3.91
C ALA A 344 36.50 13.16 3.95
N SER A 345 37.69 13.63 4.30
CA SER A 345 38.02 15.05 4.28
C SER A 345 37.50 15.69 2.99
N ASP A 346 36.52 16.60 3.11
CA ASP A 346 36.09 17.45 2.01
C ASP A 346 37.24 18.42 1.70
N THR A 347 38.19 17.95 0.90
CA THR A 347 39.18 18.76 0.18
C THR A 347 39.08 18.40 -1.29
N ALA A 348 37.98 18.80 -1.91
CA ALA A 348 37.88 18.91 -3.35
C ALA A 348 36.91 20.04 -3.67
N SER A 349 37.46 21.24 -3.81
CA SER A 349 36.80 22.36 -4.48
C SER A 349 36.34 21.92 -5.87
N PRO A 350 35.14 22.29 -6.34
CA PRO A 350 34.75 22.01 -7.71
C PRO A 350 35.47 23.00 -8.65
N THR A 351 36.58 22.57 -9.24
CA THR A 351 37.11 23.19 -10.46
C THR A 351 36.63 22.36 -11.65
N GLY A 352 35.83 22.95 -12.53
CA GLY A 352 35.33 22.28 -13.72
C GLY A 352 34.53 23.22 -14.63
N HIS A 353 35.27 23.98 -15.42
CA HIS A 353 34.94 24.74 -16.63
C HIS A 353 33.48 24.80 -17.11
N ALA A 354 32.92 26.02 -17.08
CA ALA A 354 31.93 26.47 -18.04
C ALA A 354 32.63 26.67 -19.39
N SER A 355 32.14 25.97 -20.42
CA SER A 355 32.46 26.26 -21.82
C SER A 355 31.56 27.39 -22.30
N ASP A 356 32.19 28.50 -22.69
CA ASP A 356 31.56 29.64 -23.35
C ASP A 356 30.83 29.21 -24.63
N THR A 357 29.57 29.60 -24.74
CA THR A 357 28.92 29.87 -26.02
C THR A 357 28.11 31.15 -25.88
N GLU A 358 28.68 32.23 -26.40
CA GLU A 358 28.00 33.51 -26.59
C GLU A 358 26.83 33.34 -27.58
N GLY A 359 25.65 33.78 -27.16
CA GLY A 359 24.49 33.98 -28.01
C GLY A 359 23.73 35.20 -27.51
N GLN A 360 23.94 36.33 -28.18
CA GLN A 360 23.33 37.64 -27.89
C GLN A 360 21.79 37.58 -27.90
N GLY A 361 21.15 38.21 -26.92
CA GLY A 361 19.71 38.47 -26.90
C GLY A 361 19.37 39.50 -25.81
N HIS A 362 18.83 40.65 -26.23
CA HIS A 362 18.66 41.89 -25.48
C HIS A 362 17.95 41.81 -24.11
N VAL A 363 18.47 42.60 -23.16
CA VAL A 363 17.82 42.97 -21.89
C VAL A 363 17.12 44.32 -22.06
N HIS A 364 15.80 44.34 -21.92
CA HIS A 364 15.05 45.56 -21.56
C HIS A 364 14.83 45.57 -20.05
N GLY A 365 15.34 46.61 -19.38
CA GLY A 365 15.13 46.85 -17.95
C GLY A 365 13.91 47.73 -17.69
N VAL A 366 13.24 47.48 -16.56
CA VAL A 366 12.35 48.39 -15.80
C VAL A 366 12.40 47.86 -14.35
N ALA A 367 13.17 48.45 -13.43
CA ALA A 367 12.90 49.65 -12.60
C ALA A 367 11.72 49.50 -11.61
N GLY A 368 12.04 49.58 -10.31
CA GLY A 368 11.23 50.26 -9.28
C GLY A 368 10.13 49.46 -8.58
N SER A 369 10.41 49.04 -7.33
CA SER A 369 9.40 48.75 -6.31
C SER A 369 8.56 49.99 -5.97
N PRO A 370 7.32 49.80 -5.49
CA PRO A 370 6.87 50.60 -4.37
C PRO A 370 6.34 49.75 -3.20
N SER A 371 6.71 50.21 -2.02
CA SER A 371 6.14 49.94 -0.70
C SER A 371 4.66 50.31 -0.61
N HIS A 372 3.86 49.51 0.10
CA HIS A 372 2.62 49.99 0.75
C HIS A 372 2.36 49.24 2.07
N ASP A 373 2.58 49.98 3.15
CA ASP A 373 1.71 50.23 4.29
C ASP A 373 0.94 49.09 4.98
N LEU A 374 1.44 48.78 6.18
CA LEU A 374 0.71 48.19 7.29
C LEU A 374 -0.24 49.23 7.89
N ALA A 375 -1.54 49.08 7.63
CA ALA A 375 -2.59 49.73 8.41
C ALA A 375 -3.08 48.78 9.51
N LYS A 376 -2.95 49.25 10.75
CA LYS A 376 -3.61 48.70 11.95
C LYS A 376 -5.12 48.84 11.82
N GLU A 377 -5.85 47.78 12.11
CA GLU A 377 -7.20 47.89 12.66
C GLU A 377 -7.27 47.11 13.98
N GLU A 378 -7.33 47.87 15.07
CA GLU A 378 -7.82 47.43 16.37
C GLU A 378 -9.36 47.34 16.30
N GLY A 379 -9.93 46.24 16.76
CA GLY A 379 -11.38 46.02 16.76
C GLY A 379 -11.79 44.94 17.75
N SER A 380 -11.72 45.28 19.04
CA SER A 380 -12.56 44.81 20.16
C SER A 380 -13.23 43.42 20.09
N HIS A 381 -12.75 42.51 20.93
CA HIS A 381 -13.53 41.40 21.48
C HIS A 381 -14.74 41.89 22.30
N PRO A 382 -15.86 41.15 22.26
CA PRO A 382 -16.62 40.88 23.48
C PRO A 382 -16.52 39.39 23.82
N ALA A 383 -16.14 39.14 25.06
CA ALA A 383 -16.28 37.85 25.70
C ALA A 383 -17.78 37.52 25.81
N ALA A 384 -18.20 36.41 25.20
CA ALA A 384 -19.46 35.76 25.49
C ALA A 384 -19.15 34.39 26.10
N GLN A 385 -19.18 34.34 27.44
CA GLN A 385 -19.38 33.12 28.19
C GLN A 385 -20.77 32.59 27.83
N GLY A 386 -20.81 31.55 27.01
CA GLY A 386 -22.01 30.79 26.71
C GLY A 386 -21.81 29.34 27.11
N GLN A 387 -22.26 28.98 28.32
CA GLN A 387 -22.56 27.61 28.68
C GLN A 387 -23.52 27.02 27.63
N LEU A 388 -23.06 26.04 26.85
CA LEU A 388 -23.96 25.15 26.12
C LEU A 388 -23.97 23.81 26.86
N SER A 389 -25.04 23.67 27.64
CA SER A 389 -25.40 22.45 28.35
C SER A 389 -25.54 21.27 27.40
N LEU A 390 -25.02 20.12 27.83
CA LEU A 390 -25.50 18.82 27.39
C LEU A 390 -27.04 18.79 27.48
N GLN A 391 -27.72 18.55 26.35
CA GLN A 391 -29.03 17.89 26.35
C GLN A 391 -29.31 17.26 24.97
N HIS A 392 -29.41 15.93 25.01
CA HIS A 392 -30.08 14.98 24.11
C HIS A 392 -30.16 15.29 22.60
N MET A 393 -29.37 14.54 21.82
CA MET A 393 -29.87 13.87 20.62
C MET A 393 -29.80 12.36 20.82
N THR A 394 -30.88 11.84 21.39
CA THR A 394 -31.24 10.43 21.36
C THR A 394 -31.77 10.05 19.98
N HIS A 395 -31.47 8.82 19.56
CA HIS A 395 -32.04 8.07 18.44
C HIS A 395 -31.46 8.33 17.04
N THR A 396 -30.51 7.48 16.63
CA THR A 396 -30.82 6.57 15.51
C THR A 396 -30.03 5.26 15.66
N ARG A 397 -30.74 4.15 15.50
CA ARG A 397 -30.32 2.78 15.77
C ARG A 397 -29.21 2.34 14.82
N THR A 398 -28.08 1.96 15.40
CA THR A 398 -27.14 1.00 14.86
C THR A 398 -27.85 -0.34 14.66
N LEU A 399 -27.89 -0.85 13.44
CA LEU A 399 -28.18 -2.26 13.19
C LEU A 399 -27.10 -2.81 12.25
N TYR A 400 -26.50 -3.88 12.78
CA TYR A 400 -25.40 -4.71 12.30
C TYR A 400 -25.39 -5.06 10.80
#